data_AF-T0XSW7-F1
#
_entry.id   AF-T0XSW7-F1
#
_cell.length_a   1.000
_cell.length_b   1.000
_cell.length_c   1.000
_cell.angle_alpha   90.00
_cell.angle_beta   90.00
_cell.angle_gamma   90.00
#
_symmetry.space_group_name_H-M   'P 1'
#
loop_
_entity.id
_entity.type
_entity.pdbx_description
1 polymer ?
#
loop_
_entity_poly.entity_id
_entity_poly.type
_entity_poly.pdbx_seq_one_letter_code
_entity_poly.pdbx_strand_id
1 'polypeptide(L)'
;MSRVSDTRQRTREAAAQLVAGGKRPHEITVDQIYAAIQQGSRTTINDELKLWKGERTKVDALGADLPAAVADAMRALWVAAVEQGEAVFAEQSGALETALAEADQHWNAAVQERDKALATVAALTEQCETLRHQVAAQQARAETEIGAKNQALQDGQELQQRLIALQAETAEQIERIRRAQTEQAEEFQALIASRDAVFQAERDTASERLEVAQARMLQEIDAAREGQRRTEQQMGKTRERLEQQQASLAEMRMEAGHHRRELAERDTRLEALASTVADRDRIAIELAAARGQLEGLGTAMRSLETRATTAESRISALLAERMSPATPRKKKQGKQRDA
;
A
#
# COMPACT_ATOMS: atom_id res chain seq x y z
N MET A 1 59.83 -2.72 114.93
CA MET A 1 60.45 -1.61 115.70
C MET A 1 60.38 -1.93 117.19
N SER A 2 61.37 -2.65 117.72
CA SER A 2 61.57 -2.82 119.17
C SER A 2 62.58 -1.76 119.64
N ARG A 3 62.08 -0.66 120.21
CA ARG A 3 62.89 0.38 120.88
C ARG A 3 63.20 0.01 122.34
N VAL A 4 63.11 -1.28 122.69
CA VAL A 4 63.74 -1.82 123.89
C VAL A 4 65.24 -1.93 123.59
N SER A 5 65.88 -0.77 123.69
CA SER A 5 67.22 -0.63 124.21
C SER A 5 68.40 -1.17 123.38
N ASP A 6 68.61 -0.58 122.21
CA ASP A 6 69.89 -0.58 121.49
C ASP A 6 71.09 -0.31 122.44
N THR A 7 70.93 0.61 123.41
CA THR A 7 71.97 0.89 124.42
C THR A 7 72.25 -0.29 125.37
N ARG A 8 71.24 -0.91 125.98
CA ARG A 8 71.42 -2.11 126.84
C ARG A 8 71.97 -3.30 126.07
N GLN A 9 71.46 -3.56 124.86
CA GLN A 9 71.95 -4.65 124.03
C GLN A 9 73.42 -4.42 123.64
N ARG A 10 73.76 -3.22 123.14
CA ARG A 10 75.16 -2.84 122.86
C ARG A 10 76.02 -2.83 124.12
N THR A 11 75.47 -2.49 125.29
CA THR A 11 76.19 -2.56 126.58
C THR A 11 76.57 -4.01 126.90
N ARG A 12 75.64 -4.96 126.72
CA ARG A 12 75.91 -6.39 126.90
C ARG A 12 76.91 -6.92 125.87
N GLU A 13 76.76 -6.54 124.60
CA GLU A 13 77.66 -6.94 123.52
C GLU A 13 79.08 -6.39 123.73
N ALA A 14 79.22 -5.12 124.08
CA ALA A 14 80.51 -4.49 124.40
C ALA A 14 81.15 -5.12 125.65
N ALA A 15 80.36 -5.41 126.70
CA ALA A 15 80.86 -6.11 127.88
C ALA A 15 81.35 -7.53 127.54
N ALA A 16 80.61 -8.26 126.70
CA ALA A 16 81.00 -9.58 126.23
C ALA A 16 82.27 -9.54 125.36
N GLN A 17 82.39 -8.58 124.45
CA GLN A 17 83.59 -8.39 123.63
C GLN A 17 84.81 -8.04 124.48
N LEU A 18 84.66 -7.22 125.52
CA LEU A 18 85.74 -6.89 126.45
C LEU A 18 86.22 -8.11 127.24
N VAL A 19 85.32 -9.01 127.63
CA VAL A 19 85.70 -10.29 128.26
C VAL A 19 86.36 -11.24 127.26
N ALA A 20 85.85 -11.32 126.03
CA ALA A 20 86.48 -12.10 124.96
C ALA A 20 87.91 -11.59 124.64
N GLY A 21 88.13 -10.28 124.79
CA GLY A 21 89.45 -9.64 124.72
C GLY A 21 90.34 -9.85 125.95
N GLY A 22 89.94 -10.69 126.91
CA GLY A 22 90.76 -11.12 128.04
C GLY A 22 90.56 -10.36 129.35
N LYS A 23 89.66 -9.37 129.43
CA LYS A 23 89.37 -8.68 130.70
C LYS A 23 88.47 -9.52 131.60
N ARG A 24 88.65 -9.43 132.92
CA ARG A 24 87.76 -10.11 133.86
C ARG A 24 86.46 -9.30 134.06
N PRO A 25 85.30 -9.95 134.30
CA PRO A 25 84.02 -9.25 134.48
C PRO A 25 84.03 -8.14 135.54
N HIS A 26 84.81 -8.29 136.61
CA HIS A 26 84.92 -7.26 137.66
C HIS A 26 85.76 -6.04 137.24
N GLU A 27 86.66 -6.18 136.27
CA GLU A 27 87.56 -5.12 135.78
C GLU A 27 86.88 -4.20 134.74
N ILE A 28 85.73 -4.62 134.19
CA ILE A 28 84.97 -3.81 133.24
C ILE A 28 84.28 -2.68 133.98
N THR A 29 84.59 -1.43 133.60
CA THR A 29 83.99 -0.23 134.19
C THR A 29 82.97 0.41 133.26
N VAL A 30 82.10 1.25 133.82
CA VAL A 30 81.10 2.02 133.06
C VAL A 30 81.76 2.90 132.00
N ASP A 31 82.90 3.52 132.31
CA ASP A 31 83.62 4.38 131.34
C ASP A 31 84.25 3.58 130.20
N GLN A 32 84.67 2.33 130.43
CA GLN A 32 85.15 1.46 129.36
C GLN A 32 84.03 1.06 128.40
N ILE A 33 82.84 0.78 128.93
CA ILE A 33 81.66 0.53 128.09
C ILE A 33 81.23 1.80 127.37
N TYR A 34 81.19 2.94 128.07
CA TYR A 34 80.85 4.23 127.48
C TYR A 34 81.83 4.61 126.36
N ALA A 35 83.12 4.32 126.51
CA ALA A 35 84.11 4.52 125.46
C ALA A 35 83.88 3.63 124.24
N ALA A 36 83.39 2.40 124.43
CA ALA A 36 83.12 1.44 123.36
C ALA A 36 81.84 1.74 122.57
N ILE A 37 80.76 2.14 123.25
CA ILE A 37 79.45 2.36 122.62
C ILE A 37 79.12 3.83 122.34
N GLN A 38 79.78 4.77 123.03
CA GLN A 38 79.63 6.23 122.93
C GLN A 38 78.18 6.74 122.94
N GLN A 39 77.27 5.97 123.54
CA GLN A 39 75.83 6.16 123.44
C GLN A 39 75.15 5.76 124.75
N GLY A 40 74.10 6.50 125.12
CA GLY A 40 73.30 6.22 126.32
C GLY A 40 73.78 6.93 127.58
N SER A 41 72.97 6.90 128.64
CA SER A 41 73.35 7.52 129.91
C SER A 41 74.24 6.58 130.75
N ARG A 42 75.18 7.15 131.50
CA ARG A 42 76.06 6.38 132.41
C ARG A 42 75.27 5.55 133.43
N THR A 43 74.10 6.02 133.86
CA THR A 43 73.23 5.27 134.80
C THR A 43 72.64 4.03 134.14
N THR A 44 72.10 4.16 132.92
CA THR A 44 71.58 3.00 132.16
C THR A 44 72.66 1.96 131.87
N ILE A 45 73.87 2.40 131.54
CA ILE A 45 75.01 1.51 131.31
C ILE A 45 75.41 0.81 132.61
N ASN A 46 75.46 1.53 133.73
CA ASN A 46 75.82 0.96 135.04
C ASN A 46 74.83 -0.11 135.49
N ASP A 47 73.52 0.17 135.38
CA ASP A 47 72.48 -0.76 135.81
C ASP A 47 72.48 -2.02 134.95
N GLU A 48 72.63 -1.88 133.63
CA GLU A 48 72.71 -3.02 132.72
C GLU A 48 74.00 -3.81 132.90
N LEU A 49 75.12 -3.14 133.12
CA LEU A 49 76.40 -3.80 133.39
C LEU A 49 76.37 -4.58 134.70
N LYS A 50 75.68 -4.07 135.75
CA LYS A 50 75.47 -4.81 137.00
C LYS A 50 74.62 -6.07 136.77
N LEU A 51 73.53 -5.95 136.02
CA LEU A 51 72.68 -7.10 135.66
C LEU A 51 73.47 -8.13 134.85
N TRP A 52 74.18 -7.70 133.81
CA TRP A 52 75.01 -8.57 132.99
C TRP A 52 76.12 -9.25 133.79
N LYS A 53 76.81 -8.53 134.70
CA LYS A 53 77.80 -9.14 135.60
C LYS A 53 77.16 -10.17 136.52
N GLY A 54 76.00 -9.88 137.09
CA GLY A 54 75.27 -10.81 137.95
C GLY A 54 74.78 -12.06 137.22
N GLU A 55 74.29 -11.90 135.99
CA GLU A 55 73.97 -13.01 135.07
C GLU A 55 75.24 -13.82 134.76
N ARG A 56 76.37 -13.15 134.48
CA ARG A 56 77.63 -13.81 134.17
C ARG A 56 78.19 -14.59 135.34
N THR A 57 78.14 -14.05 136.56
CA THR A 57 78.55 -14.77 137.77
C THR A 57 77.70 -16.02 138.00
N LYS A 58 76.38 -15.95 137.73
CA LYS A 58 75.51 -17.14 137.82
C LYS A 58 75.86 -18.19 136.77
N VAL A 59 76.15 -17.77 135.53
CA VAL A 59 76.57 -18.67 134.45
C VAL A 59 77.93 -19.29 134.74
N ASP A 60 78.89 -18.51 135.24
CA ASP A 60 80.22 -18.99 135.60
C ASP A 60 80.16 -19.96 136.81
N ALA A 61 79.29 -19.69 137.79
CA ALA A 61 79.04 -20.61 138.92
C ALA A 61 78.38 -21.92 138.47
N LEU A 62 77.36 -21.85 137.62
CA LEU A 62 76.75 -23.04 137.01
C LEU A 62 77.74 -23.85 136.17
N GLY A 63 78.67 -23.18 135.49
CA GLY A 63 79.75 -23.83 134.75
C GLY A 63 80.83 -24.46 135.65
N ALA A 64 81.08 -23.89 136.83
CA ALA A 64 82.04 -24.39 137.81
C ALA A 64 81.51 -25.56 138.64
N ASP A 65 80.20 -25.57 138.92
CA ASP A 65 79.54 -26.60 139.74
C ASP A 65 79.11 -27.83 138.93
N LEU A 66 79.15 -27.77 137.59
CA LEU A 66 78.77 -28.89 136.72
C LEU A 66 79.95 -29.86 136.56
N PRO A 67 79.79 -31.16 136.87
CA PRO A 67 80.83 -32.15 136.59
C PRO A 67 81.18 -32.17 135.10
N ALA A 68 82.47 -32.23 134.79
CA ALA A 68 82.97 -32.16 133.40
C ALA A 68 82.25 -33.14 132.46
N ALA A 69 82.00 -34.37 132.93
CA ALA A 69 81.28 -35.40 132.17
C ALA A 69 79.84 -35.00 131.80
N VAL A 70 79.13 -34.29 132.69
CA VAL A 70 77.77 -33.80 132.43
C VAL A 70 77.80 -32.63 131.46
N ALA A 71 78.77 -31.72 131.62
CA ALA A 71 78.97 -30.60 130.70
C ALA A 71 79.30 -31.09 129.27
N ASP A 72 80.13 -32.12 129.15
CA ASP A 72 80.48 -32.75 127.87
C ASP A 72 79.28 -33.48 127.26
N ALA A 73 78.49 -34.20 128.05
CA ALA A 73 77.27 -34.85 127.57
C ALA A 73 76.22 -33.84 127.08
N MET A 74 76.02 -32.72 127.78
CA MET A 74 75.10 -31.66 127.35
C MET A 74 75.59 -30.99 126.06
N ARG A 75 76.90 -30.74 125.93
CA ARG A 75 77.50 -30.23 124.69
C ARG A 75 77.30 -31.20 123.53
N ALA A 76 77.57 -32.49 123.74
CA ALA A 76 77.40 -33.52 122.73
C ALA A 76 75.93 -33.67 122.28
N LEU A 77 74.98 -33.64 123.23
CA LEU A 77 73.56 -33.69 122.93
C LEU A 77 73.10 -32.45 122.14
N TRP A 78 73.59 -31.27 122.51
CA TRP A 78 73.29 -30.04 121.78
C TRP A 78 73.83 -30.09 120.35
N VAL A 79 75.08 -30.52 120.16
CA VAL A 79 75.68 -30.69 118.83
C VAL A 79 74.85 -31.67 118.00
N ALA A 80 74.50 -32.84 118.54
CA ALA A 80 73.69 -33.83 117.83
C ALA A 80 72.30 -33.30 117.47
N ALA A 81 71.65 -32.55 118.37
CA ALA A 81 70.34 -31.95 118.10
C ALA A 81 70.41 -30.87 117.02
N VAL A 82 71.48 -30.06 116.99
CA VAL A 82 71.71 -29.07 115.93
C VAL A 82 71.98 -29.76 114.59
N GLU A 83 72.87 -30.76 114.55
CA GLU A 83 73.16 -31.52 113.33
C GLU A 83 71.90 -32.19 112.77
N GLN A 84 71.07 -32.78 113.65
CA GLN A 84 69.82 -33.40 113.23
C GLN A 84 68.78 -32.36 112.76
N GLY A 85 68.72 -31.20 113.41
CA GLY A 85 67.87 -30.10 112.99
C GLY A 85 68.28 -29.51 111.64
N GLU A 86 69.58 -29.34 111.40
CA GLU A 86 70.14 -28.87 110.12
C GLU A 86 69.87 -29.87 109.00
N ALA A 87 70.01 -31.17 109.27
CA ALA A 87 69.70 -32.21 108.29
C ALA A 87 68.22 -32.21 107.89
N VAL A 88 67.30 -32.16 108.85
CA VAL A 88 65.85 -32.12 108.59
C VAL A 88 65.46 -30.81 107.89
N PHE A 89 66.04 -29.68 108.31
CA PHE A 89 65.79 -28.39 107.65
C PHE A 89 66.28 -28.39 106.20
N ALA A 90 67.47 -28.93 105.93
CA ALA A 90 68.01 -29.03 104.58
C ALA A 90 67.13 -29.92 103.69
N GLU A 91 66.67 -31.07 104.21
CA GLU A 91 65.75 -31.96 103.49
C GLU A 91 64.42 -31.25 103.15
N GLN A 92 63.81 -30.58 104.14
CA GLN A 92 62.55 -29.86 103.94
C GLN A 92 62.71 -28.67 103.00
N SER A 93 63.81 -27.90 103.11
CA SER A 93 64.10 -26.78 102.21
C SER A 93 64.27 -27.28 100.78
N GLY A 94 65.03 -28.37 100.57
CA GLY A 94 65.21 -28.97 99.25
C GLY A 94 63.90 -29.52 98.66
N ALA A 95 63.06 -30.16 99.49
CA ALA A 95 61.74 -30.64 99.07
C ALA A 95 60.80 -29.49 98.68
N LEU A 96 60.83 -28.36 99.39
CA LEU A 96 60.04 -27.18 99.05
C LEU A 96 60.56 -26.47 97.80
N GLU A 97 61.88 -26.36 97.63
CA GLU A 97 62.50 -25.77 96.43
C GLU A 97 62.18 -26.58 95.17
N THR A 98 62.22 -27.92 95.26
CA THR A 98 61.83 -28.80 94.17
C THR A 98 60.33 -28.70 93.87
N ALA A 99 59.47 -28.73 94.89
CA ALA A 99 58.02 -28.56 94.70
C ALA A 99 57.66 -27.19 94.09
N LEU A 100 58.36 -26.12 94.49
CA LEU A 100 58.18 -24.80 93.90
C LEU A 100 58.61 -24.77 92.43
N ALA A 101 59.76 -25.37 92.11
CA ALA A 101 60.24 -25.46 90.74
C ALA A 101 59.28 -26.26 89.83
N GLU A 102 58.72 -27.35 90.34
CA GLU A 102 57.69 -28.13 89.64
C GLU A 102 56.40 -27.33 89.44
N ALA A 103 55.93 -26.63 90.47
CA ALA A 103 54.75 -25.78 90.38
C ALA A 103 54.93 -24.64 89.36
N ASP A 104 56.10 -24.00 89.34
CA ASP A 104 56.44 -22.95 88.37
C ASP A 104 56.48 -23.52 86.93
N GLN A 105 57.04 -24.71 86.73
CA GLN A 105 57.02 -25.37 85.42
C GLN A 105 55.59 -25.67 84.95
N HIS A 106 54.75 -26.21 85.84
CA HIS A 106 53.35 -26.51 85.54
C HIS A 106 52.55 -25.25 85.22
N TRP A 107 52.75 -24.18 85.99
CA TRP A 107 52.11 -22.90 85.75
C TRP A 107 52.52 -22.31 84.40
N ASN A 108 53.83 -22.31 84.10
CA ASN A 108 54.33 -21.83 82.80
C ASN A 108 53.79 -22.65 81.62
N ALA A 109 53.70 -23.98 81.75
CA ALA A 109 53.10 -24.83 80.72
C ALA A 109 51.61 -24.52 80.52
N ALA A 110 50.85 -24.34 81.60
CA ALA A 110 49.44 -23.98 81.54
C ALA A 110 49.21 -22.59 80.91
N VAL A 111 50.06 -21.62 81.21
CA VAL A 111 50.02 -20.27 80.61
C VAL A 111 50.30 -20.36 79.11
N GLN A 112 51.32 -21.11 78.69
CA GLN A 112 51.61 -21.30 77.26
C GLN A 112 50.46 -21.95 76.52
N GLU A 113 49.81 -22.96 77.11
CA GLU A 113 48.68 -23.64 76.46
C GLU A 113 47.44 -22.73 76.38
N ARG A 114 47.18 -21.95 77.44
CA ARG A 114 46.15 -20.89 77.41
C ARG A 114 46.42 -19.89 76.30
N ASP A 115 47.65 -19.42 76.16
CA ASP A 115 48.00 -18.40 75.17
C ASP A 115 47.88 -18.92 73.74
N LYS A 116 48.25 -20.19 73.51
CA LYS A 116 47.98 -20.88 72.23
C LYS A 116 46.48 -20.98 71.94
N ALA A 117 45.67 -21.38 72.94
CA ALA A 117 44.22 -21.48 72.78
C ALA A 117 43.57 -20.11 72.51
N LEU A 118 44.04 -19.04 73.16
CA LEU A 118 43.56 -17.69 72.87
C LEU A 118 43.94 -17.23 71.46
N ALA A 119 45.15 -17.54 71.00
CA ALA A 119 45.59 -17.24 69.64
C ALA A 119 44.75 -17.99 68.59
N THR A 120 44.42 -19.26 68.82
CA THR A 120 43.56 -20.03 67.89
C THR A 120 42.12 -19.50 67.88
N VAL A 121 41.56 -19.14 69.04
CA VAL A 121 40.23 -18.52 69.11
C VAL A 121 40.21 -17.18 68.37
N ALA A 122 41.22 -16.34 68.55
CA ALA A 122 41.31 -15.07 67.82
C ALA A 122 41.36 -15.28 66.30
N ALA A 123 42.22 -16.20 65.83
CA ALA A 123 42.33 -16.54 64.40
C ALA A 123 41.03 -17.11 63.82
N LEU A 124 40.34 -18.00 64.56
CA LEU A 124 39.05 -18.55 64.12
C LEU A 124 37.94 -17.48 64.09
N THR A 125 37.98 -16.51 65.00
CA THR A 125 37.02 -15.41 65.04
C THR A 125 37.19 -14.51 63.81
N GLU A 126 38.44 -14.14 63.48
CA GLU A 126 38.76 -13.37 62.28
C GLU A 126 38.35 -14.11 60.99
N GLN A 127 38.56 -15.43 60.94
CA GLN A 127 38.11 -16.26 59.82
C GLN A 127 36.58 -16.28 59.71
N CYS A 128 35.86 -16.42 60.83
CA CYS A 128 34.40 -16.38 60.85
C CYS A 128 33.86 -15.03 60.36
N GLU A 129 34.47 -13.92 60.79
CA GLU A 129 34.09 -12.57 60.35
C GLU A 129 34.36 -12.37 58.86
N THR A 130 35.52 -12.82 58.37
CA THR A 130 35.86 -12.78 56.95
C THR A 130 34.87 -13.58 56.12
N LEU A 131 34.52 -14.79 56.54
CA LEU A 131 33.52 -15.62 55.86
C LEU A 131 32.13 -14.99 55.89
N ARG A 132 31.73 -14.38 57.01
CA ARG A 132 30.45 -13.63 57.10
C ARG A 132 30.41 -12.47 56.11
N HIS A 133 31.50 -11.70 55.99
CA HIS A 133 31.60 -10.64 55.00
C HIS A 133 31.54 -11.17 53.56
N GLN A 134 32.19 -12.28 53.27
CA GLN A 134 32.14 -12.91 51.95
C GLN A 134 30.73 -13.40 51.60
N VAL A 135 30.03 -14.04 52.55
CA VAL A 135 28.65 -14.50 52.36
C VAL A 135 27.72 -13.31 52.12
N ALA A 136 27.82 -12.25 52.91
CA ALA A 136 27.02 -11.03 52.71
C ALA A 136 27.29 -10.38 51.35
N ALA A 137 28.55 -10.31 50.91
CA ALA A 137 28.92 -9.78 49.61
C ALA A 137 28.37 -10.63 48.45
N GLN A 138 28.39 -11.97 48.59
CA GLN A 138 27.82 -12.88 47.58
C GLN A 138 26.29 -12.79 47.53
N GLN A 139 25.63 -12.64 48.67
CA GLN A 139 24.18 -12.43 48.73
C GLN A 139 23.78 -11.12 48.04
N ALA A 140 24.48 -10.01 48.34
CA ALA A 140 24.23 -8.74 47.66
C ALA A 140 24.43 -8.84 46.14
N ARG A 141 25.47 -9.52 45.67
CA ARG A 141 25.68 -9.78 44.24
C ARG A 141 24.54 -10.59 43.64
N ALA A 142 24.13 -11.68 44.29
CA ALA A 142 23.03 -12.51 43.83
C ALA A 142 21.71 -11.72 43.74
N GLU A 143 21.40 -10.87 44.72
CA GLU A 143 20.22 -9.99 44.68
C GLU A 143 20.28 -9.02 43.50
N THR A 144 21.43 -8.39 43.25
CA THR A 144 21.59 -7.50 42.10
C THR A 144 21.45 -8.23 40.76
N GLU A 145 22.00 -9.44 40.63
CA GLU A 145 21.87 -10.25 39.42
C GLU A 145 20.44 -10.72 39.20
N ILE A 146 19.73 -11.14 40.26
CA ILE A 146 18.32 -11.52 40.18
C ILE A 146 17.47 -10.31 39.77
N GLY A 147 17.73 -9.13 40.35
CA GLY A 147 17.09 -7.88 39.96
C GLY A 147 17.30 -7.56 38.47
N ALA A 148 18.55 -7.62 38.00
CA ALA A 148 18.88 -7.38 36.60
C ALA A 148 18.25 -8.40 35.65
N LYS A 149 18.24 -9.70 36.02
CA LYS A 149 17.57 -10.75 35.23
C LYS A 149 16.07 -10.54 35.15
N ASN A 150 15.43 -10.18 36.26
CA ASN A 150 14.00 -9.90 36.30
C ASN A 150 13.64 -8.69 35.43
N GLN A 151 14.46 -7.62 35.48
CA GLN A 151 14.27 -6.45 34.62
C GLN A 151 14.44 -6.81 33.13
N ALA A 152 15.50 -7.53 32.77
CA ALA A 152 15.71 -7.99 31.39
C ALA A 152 14.57 -8.89 30.88
N LEU A 153 13.98 -9.71 31.77
CA LEU A 153 12.83 -10.55 31.43
C LEU A 153 11.56 -9.71 31.21
N GLN A 154 11.34 -8.66 32.01
CA GLN A 154 10.25 -7.71 31.81
C GLN A 154 10.41 -6.94 30.49
N ASP A 155 11.60 -6.41 30.23
CA ASP A 155 11.92 -5.70 28.97
C ASP A 155 11.72 -6.62 27.77
N GLY A 156 12.14 -7.89 27.88
CA GLY A 156 11.93 -8.91 26.85
C GLY A 156 10.46 -9.20 26.59
N GLN A 157 9.63 -9.31 27.64
CA GLN A 157 8.19 -9.47 27.52
C GLN A 157 7.52 -8.25 26.87
N GLU A 158 7.94 -7.04 27.24
CA GLU A 158 7.42 -5.81 26.64
C GLU A 158 7.78 -5.72 25.14
N LEU A 159 9.02 -6.02 24.78
CA LEU A 159 9.45 -6.07 23.38
C LEU A 159 8.67 -7.13 22.59
N GLN A 160 8.40 -8.29 23.18
CA GLN A 160 7.60 -9.33 22.55
C GLN A 160 6.15 -8.85 22.30
N GLN A 161 5.53 -8.17 23.27
CA GLN A 161 4.19 -7.60 23.10
C GLN A 161 4.17 -6.52 22.01
N ARG A 162 5.17 -5.63 21.97
CA ARG A 162 5.30 -4.62 20.91
C ARG A 162 5.47 -5.24 19.53
N LEU A 163 6.24 -6.32 19.42
CA LEU A 163 6.43 -7.04 18.17
C LEU A 163 5.13 -7.67 17.69
N ILE A 164 4.37 -8.32 18.57
CA ILE A 164 3.05 -8.89 18.24
C ILE A 164 2.08 -7.79 17.79
N ALA A 165 2.05 -6.65 18.49
CA ALA A 165 1.21 -5.51 18.12
C ALA A 165 1.57 -4.95 16.73
N LEU A 166 2.86 -4.79 16.44
CA LEU A 166 3.34 -4.34 15.13
C LEU A 166 3.01 -5.35 14.02
N GLN A 167 3.13 -6.65 14.30
CA GLN A 167 2.74 -7.70 13.36
C GLN A 167 1.24 -7.67 13.05
N ALA A 168 0.39 -7.44 14.06
CA ALA A 168 -1.04 -7.29 13.86
C ALA A 168 -1.37 -6.03 13.04
N GLU A 169 -0.76 -4.89 13.37
CA GLU A 169 -0.96 -3.62 12.64
C GLU A 169 -0.52 -3.73 11.17
N THR A 170 0.64 -4.34 10.91
CA THR A 170 1.14 -4.56 9.54
C THR A 170 0.26 -5.53 8.77
N ALA A 171 -0.23 -6.60 9.39
CA ALA A 171 -1.18 -7.51 8.77
C ALA A 171 -2.51 -6.81 8.41
N GLU A 172 -3.04 -5.99 9.32
CA GLU A 172 -4.22 -5.17 9.05
C GLU A 172 -3.98 -4.19 7.89
N GLN A 173 -2.81 -3.54 7.85
CA GLN A 173 -2.47 -2.61 6.79
C GLN A 173 -2.37 -3.32 5.43
N ILE A 174 -1.78 -4.51 5.37
CA ILE A 174 -1.72 -5.33 4.14
C ILE A 174 -3.13 -5.69 3.69
N GLU A 175 -4.02 -6.11 4.59
CA GLU A 175 -5.40 -6.44 4.24
C GLU A 175 -6.20 -5.22 3.77
N ARG A 176 -6.00 -4.04 4.37
CA ARG A 176 -6.60 -2.79 3.89
C ARG A 176 -6.14 -2.44 2.48
N ILE A 177 -4.85 -2.57 2.18
CA ILE A 177 -4.29 -2.33 0.84
C ILE A 177 -4.86 -3.35 -0.15
N ARG A 178 -4.93 -4.63 0.21
CA ARG A 178 -5.51 -5.68 -0.65
C ARG A 178 -6.98 -5.43 -0.98
N ARG A 179 -7.79 -5.03 0.02
CA ARG A 179 -9.20 -4.67 -0.21
C ARG A 179 -9.33 -3.50 -1.16
N ALA A 180 -8.60 -2.41 -0.92
CA ALA A 180 -8.61 -1.25 -1.80
C ALA A 180 -8.16 -1.60 -3.24
N GLN A 181 -7.15 -2.45 -3.40
CA GLN A 181 -6.72 -2.93 -4.72
C GLN A 181 -7.78 -3.81 -5.40
N THR A 182 -8.47 -4.65 -4.63
CA THR A 182 -9.54 -5.52 -5.15
C THR A 182 -10.74 -4.68 -5.60
N GLU A 183 -11.16 -3.72 -4.77
CA GLU A 183 -12.21 -2.74 -5.10
C GLU A 183 -11.87 -1.97 -6.37
N GLN A 184 -10.64 -1.44 -6.48
CA GLN A 184 -10.18 -0.76 -7.70
C GLN A 184 -10.20 -1.69 -8.92
N ALA A 185 -9.76 -2.94 -8.77
CA ALA A 185 -9.77 -3.91 -9.87
C ALA A 185 -11.20 -4.24 -10.32
N GLU A 186 -12.14 -4.40 -9.38
CA GLU A 186 -13.56 -4.60 -9.66
C GLU A 186 -14.18 -3.39 -10.36
N GLU A 187 -13.87 -2.17 -9.90
CA GLU A 187 -14.30 -0.92 -10.56
C GLU A 187 -13.78 -0.82 -12.00
N PHE A 188 -12.50 -1.13 -12.24
CA PHE A 188 -11.93 -1.14 -13.58
C PHE A 188 -12.58 -2.21 -14.47
N GLN A 189 -12.83 -3.40 -13.94
CA GLN A 189 -13.52 -4.46 -14.68
C GLN A 189 -14.96 -4.07 -15.02
N ALA A 190 -15.69 -3.45 -14.09
CA ALA A 190 -17.04 -2.94 -14.33
C ALA A 190 -17.06 -1.83 -15.39
N LEU A 191 -16.06 -0.93 -15.36
CA LEU A 191 -15.91 0.12 -16.38
C LEU A 191 -15.63 -0.48 -17.77
N ILE A 192 -14.74 -1.47 -17.87
CA ILE A 192 -14.46 -2.17 -19.14
C ILE A 192 -15.72 -2.88 -19.63
N ALA A 193 -16.40 -3.65 -18.78
CA ALA A 193 -17.62 -4.37 -19.13
C ALA A 193 -18.73 -3.44 -19.61
N SER A 194 -18.91 -2.28 -18.96
CA SER A 194 -19.91 -1.28 -19.38
C SER A 194 -19.56 -0.66 -20.73
N ARG A 195 -18.28 -0.31 -20.97
CA ARG A 195 -17.81 0.21 -22.26
C ARG A 195 -18.00 -0.83 -23.37
N ASP A 196 -17.65 -2.08 -23.11
CA ASP A 196 -17.76 -3.16 -24.08
C ASP A 196 -19.24 -3.45 -24.40
N ALA A 197 -20.15 -3.36 -23.41
CA ALA A 197 -21.59 -3.47 -23.65
C ALA A 197 -22.13 -2.31 -24.51
N VAL A 198 -21.70 -1.06 -24.27
CA VAL A 198 -22.06 0.08 -25.12
C VAL A 198 -21.54 -0.12 -26.55
N PHE A 199 -20.28 -0.54 -26.70
CA PHE A 199 -19.69 -0.81 -28.01
C PHE A 199 -20.43 -1.92 -28.77
N GLN A 200 -20.83 -3.00 -28.08
CA GLN A 200 -21.66 -4.05 -28.67
C GLN A 200 -23.02 -3.51 -29.14
N ALA A 201 -23.70 -2.71 -28.31
CA ALA A 201 -24.98 -2.10 -28.69
C ALA A 201 -24.85 -1.16 -29.91
N GLU A 202 -23.77 -0.37 -29.99
CA GLU A 202 -23.48 0.47 -31.15
C GLU A 202 -23.20 -0.38 -32.40
N ARG A 203 -22.45 -1.48 -32.26
CA ARG A 203 -22.15 -2.42 -33.34
C ARG A 203 -23.43 -3.07 -33.87
N ASP A 204 -24.30 -3.54 -32.98
CA ASP A 204 -25.57 -4.18 -33.34
C ASP A 204 -26.50 -3.17 -34.03
N THR A 205 -26.60 -1.95 -33.50
CA THR A 205 -27.34 -0.85 -34.15
C THR A 205 -26.81 -0.53 -35.54
N ALA A 206 -25.49 -0.50 -35.72
CA ALA A 206 -24.87 -0.28 -37.03
C ALA A 206 -25.14 -1.45 -37.99
N SER A 207 -25.11 -2.69 -37.50
CA SER A 207 -25.46 -3.89 -38.26
C SER A 207 -26.92 -3.84 -38.73
N GLU A 208 -27.86 -3.53 -37.85
CA GLU A 208 -29.28 -3.36 -38.19
C GLU A 208 -29.48 -2.27 -39.26
N ARG A 209 -28.81 -1.12 -39.12
CA ARG A 209 -28.87 -0.04 -40.12
C ARG A 209 -28.35 -0.50 -41.48
N LEU A 210 -27.26 -1.28 -41.50
CA LEU A 210 -26.71 -1.85 -42.73
C LEU A 210 -27.67 -2.87 -43.36
N GLU A 211 -28.26 -3.76 -42.57
CA GLU A 211 -29.24 -4.74 -43.05
C GLU A 211 -30.49 -4.07 -43.63
N VAL A 212 -31.02 -3.04 -42.95
CA VAL A 212 -32.15 -2.25 -43.46
C VAL A 212 -31.78 -1.50 -44.74
N ALA A 213 -30.58 -0.91 -44.82
CA ALA A 213 -30.11 -0.24 -46.03
C ALA A 213 -29.93 -1.22 -47.20
N GLN A 214 -29.37 -2.41 -46.94
CA GLN A 214 -29.25 -3.48 -47.94
C GLN A 214 -30.63 -3.96 -48.42
N ALA A 215 -31.58 -4.16 -47.51
CA ALA A 215 -32.96 -4.55 -47.87
C ALA A 215 -33.64 -3.47 -48.73
N ARG A 216 -33.50 -2.19 -48.38
CA ARG A 216 -34.02 -1.07 -49.19
C ARG A 216 -33.36 -1.02 -50.57
N MET A 217 -32.04 -1.19 -50.65
CA MET A 217 -31.32 -1.22 -51.92
C MET A 217 -31.82 -2.36 -52.82
N LEU A 218 -32.05 -3.55 -52.26
CA LEU A 218 -32.64 -4.67 -53.01
C LEU A 218 -34.05 -4.34 -53.51
N GLN A 219 -34.90 -3.73 -52.67
CA GLN A 219 -36.23 -3.27 -53.07
C GLN A 219 -36.18 -2.21 -54.18
N GLU A 220 -35.27 -1.24 -54.10
CA GLU A 220 -35.08 -0.23 -55.14
C GLU A 220 -34.60 -0.85 -56.46
N ILE A 221 -33.70 -1.84 -56.41
CA ILE A 221 -33.26 -2.60 -57.60
C ILE A 221 -34.44 -3.37 -58.21
N ASP A 222 -35.26 -4.05 -57.42
CA ASP A 222 -36.42 -4.78 -57.92
C ASP A 222 -37.49 -3.83 -58.49
N ALA A 223 -37.74 -2.69 -57.83
CA ALA A 223 -38.61 -1.65 -58.35
C ALA A 223 -38.09 -1.04 -59.66
N ALA A 224 -36.78 -0.81 -59.78
CA ALA A 224 -36.14 -0.35 -61.01
C ALA A 224 -36.26 -1.39 -62.14
N ARG A 225 -36.06 -2.68 -61.83
CA ARG A 225 -36.26 -3.78 -62.79
C ARG A 225 -37.70 -3.89 -63.24
N GLU A 226 -38.67 -3.76 -62.35
CA GLU A 226 -40.09 -3.72 -62.72
C GLU A 226 -40.43 -2.49 -63.56
N GLY A 227 -39.92 -1.33 -63.18
CA GLY A 227 -40.04 -0.09 -63.95
C GLY A 227 -39.50 -0.26 -65.37
N GLN A 228 -38.31 -0.85 -65.51
CA GLN A 228 -37.70 -1.19 -66.79
C GLN A 228 -38.57 -2.17 -67.60
N ARG A 229 -39.08 -3.24 -67.00
CA ARG A 229 -40.00 -4.17 -67.69
C ARG A 229 -41.27 -3.47 -68.17
N ARG A 230 -41.84 -2.56 -67.36
CA ARG A 230 -43.04 -1.79 -67.74
C ARG A 230 -42.75 -0.84 -68.91
N THR A 231 -41.61 -0.14 -68.91
CA THR A 231 -41.22 0.72 -70.03
C THR A 231 -40.92 -0.09 -71.27
N GLU A 232 -40.23 -1.23 -71.17
CA GLU A 232 -40.02 -2.17 -72.27
C GLU A 232 -41.35 -2.67 -72.85
N GLN A 233 -42.32 -3.03 -72.01
CA GLN A 233 -43.67 -3.42 -72.46
C GLN A 233 -44.42 -2.26 -73.14
N GLN A 234 -44.36 -1.05 -72.60
CA GLN A 234 -44.96 0.13 -73.21
C GLN A 234 -44.32 0.45 -74.57
N MET A 235 -42.99 0.35 -74.66
CA MET A 235 -42.24 0.50 -75.91
C MET A 235 -42.61 -0.59 -76.92
N GLY A 236 -42.82 -1.84 -76.46
CA GLY A 236 -43.37 -2.91 -77.28
C GLY A 236 -44.75 -2.55 -77.86
N LYS A 237 -45.68 -2.09 -77.01
CA LYS A 237 -47.03 -1.68 -77.45
C LYS A 237 -47.02 -0.48 -78.39
N THR A 238 -46.20 0.54 -78.14
CA THR A 238 -46.10 1.70 -79.04
C THR A 238 -45.47 1.31 -80.37
N ARG A 239 -44.50 0.38 -80.37
CA ARG A 239 -43.93 -0.19 -81.58
C ARG A 239 -44.95 -1.01 -82.38
N GLU A 240 -45.72 -1.89 -81.73
CA GLU A 240 -46.83 -2.62 -82.37
C GLU A 240 -47.85 -1.66 -82.98
N ARG A 241 -48.24 -0.59 -82.25
CA ARG A 241 -49.16 0.43 -82.77
C ARG A 241 -48.57 1.18 -83.96
N LEU A 242 -47.27 1.51 -83.92
CA LEU A 242 -46.58 2.14 -85.04
C LEU A 242 -46.58 1.20 -86.25
N GLU A 243 -46.30 -0.08 -86.08
CA GLU A 243 -46.34 -1.09 -87.13
C GLU A 243 -47.75 -1.23 -87.73
N GLN A 244 -48.80 -1.26 -86.90
CA GLN A 244 -50.20 -1.23 -87.36
C GLN A 244 -50.53 0.05 -88.14
N GLN A 245 -50.08 1.21 -87.67
CA GLN A 245 -50.26 2.48 -88.37
C GLN A 245 -49.51 2.52 -89.70
N GLN A 246 -48.29 1.95 -89.75
CA GLN A 246 -47.52 1.81 -90.99
C GLN A 246 -48.21 0.86 -91.98
N ALA A 247 -48.76 -0.26 -91.50
CA ALA A 247 -49.55 -1.19 -92.31
C ALA A 247 -50.81 -0.51 -92.87
N SER A 248 -51.58 0.19 -92.04
CA SER A 248 -52.75 0.96 -92.47
C SER A 248 -52.40 2.07 -93.47
N LEU A 249 -51.28 2.78 -93.27
CA LEU A 249 -50.78 3.75 -94.25
C LEU A 249 -50.37 3.09 -95.57
N ALA A 250 -49.81 1.87 -95.53
CA ALA A 250 -49.49 1.11 -96.72
C ALA A 250 -50.76 0.67 -97.48
N GLU A 251 -51.79 0.21 -96.78
CA GLU A 251 -53.12 -0.07 -97.35
C GLU A 251 -53.73 1.17 -98.00
N MET A 252 -53.80 2.29 -97.28
CA MET A 252 -54.30 3.56 -97.82
C MET A 252 -53.51 4.04 -99.04
N ARG A 253 -52.19 3.81 -99.08
CA ARG A 253 -51.36 4.11 -100.26
C ARG A 253 -51.70 3.21 -101.44
N MET A 254 -51.97 1.93 -101.20
CA MET A 254 -52.41 0.99 -102.24
C MET A 254 -53.79 1.36 -102.78
N GLU A 255 -54.74 1.70 -101.90
CA GLU A 255 -56.08 2.19 -102.26
C GLU A 255 -56.03 3.52 -103.02
N ALA A 256 -55.24 4.49 -102.55
CA ALA A 256 -55.02 5.74 -103.29
C ALA A 256 -54.37 5.50 -104.67
N GLY A 257 -53.45 4.54 -104.75
CA GLY A 257 -52.88 4.07 -106.01
C GLY A 257 -53.92 3.42 -106.93
N HIS A 258 -54.90 2.70 -106.38
CA HIS A 258 -56.02 2.13 -107.11
C HIS A 258 -56.96 3.23 -107.64
N HIS A 259 -57.41 4.15 -106.78
CA HIS A 259 -58.27 5.27 -107.20
C HIS A 259 -57.60 6.18 -108.24
N ARG A 260 -56.28 6.42 -108.16
CA ARG A 260 -55.56 7.15 -109.21
C ARG A 260 -55.60 6.44 -110.56
N ARG A 261 -55.52 5.10 -110.59
CA ARG A 261 -55.67 4.32 -111.83
C ARG A 261 -57.09 4.39 -112.35
N GLU A 262 -58.10 4.25 -111.49
CA GLU A 262 -59.51 4.40 -111.89
C GLU A 262 -59.82 5.80 -112.45
N LEU A 263 -59.24 6.85 -111.86
CA LEU A 263 -59.37 8.22 -112.37
C LEU A 263 -58.70 8.37 -113.73
N ALA A 264 -57.48 7.87 -113.93
CA ALA A 264 -56.83 7.89 -115.23
C ALA A 264 -57.60 7.09 -116.30
N GLU A 265 -58.22 5.96 -115.93
CA GLU A 265 -59.12 5.22 -116.81
C GLU A 265 -60.41 6.00 -117.13
N ARG A 266 -60.93 6.78 -116.19
CA ARG A 266 -62.07 7.67 -116.45
C ARG A 266 -61.69 8.85 -117.33
N ASP A 267 -60.53 9.47 -117.12
CA ASP A 267 -60.04 10.58 -117.93
C ASP A 267 -59.79 10.15 -119.37
N THR A 268 -59.17 8.99 -119.59
CA THR A 268 -59.01 8.42 -120.94
C THR A 268 -60.35 8.12 -121.63
N ARG A 269 -61.37 7.66 -120.87
CA ARG A 269 -62.74 7.51 -121.39
C ARG A 269 -63.39 8.86 -121.71
N LEU A 270 -63.14 9.90 -120.91
CA LEU A 270 -63.63 11.26 -121.16
C LEU A 270 -62.98 11.90 -122.39
N GLU A 271 -61.67 11.70 -122.59
CA GLU A 271 -60.98 12.14 -123.81
C GLU A 271 -61.53 11.46 -125.06
N ALA A 272 -61.79 10.16 -125.00
CA ALA A 272 -62.44 9.43 -126.09
C ALA A 272 -63.87 9.95 -126.37
N LEU A 273 -64.65 10.30 -125.33
CA LEU A 273 -65.95 10.93 -125.52
C LEU A 273 -65.82 12.34 -126.12
N ALA A 274 -64.84 13.14 -125.68
CA ALA A 274 -64.61 14.48 -126.21
C ALA A 274 -64.26 14.45 -127.71
N SER A 275 -63.47 13.47 -128.16
CA SER A 275 -63.18 13.31 -129.60
C SER A 275 -64.45 12.99 -130.40
N THR A 276 -65.32 12.12 -129.89
CA THR A 276 -66.60 11.82 -130.55
C THR A 276 -67.54 13.02 -130.65
N VAL A 277 -67.53 13.90 -129.64
CA VAL A 277 -68.30 15.16 -129.67
C VAL A 277 -67.71 16.13 -130.70
N ALA A 278 -66.39 16.26 -130.76
CA ALA A 278 -65.73 17.09 -131.76
C ALA A 278 -66.03 16.61 -133.20
N ASP A 279 -66.04 15.30 -133.44
CA ASP A 279 -66.42 14.72 -134.74
C ASP A 279 -67.89 15.01 -135.07
N ARG A 280 -68.80 14.90 -134.10
CA ARG A 280 -70.22 15.25 -134.26
C ARG A 280 -70.40 16.73 -134.62
N ASP A 281 -69.70 17.62 -133.94
CA ASP A 281 -69.81 19.07 -134.16
C ASP A 281 -69.23 19.46 -135.52
N ARG A 282 -68.18 18.77 -135.99
CA ARG A 282 -67.68 18.91 -137.37
C ARG A 282 -68.72 18.50 -138.41
N ILE A 283 -69.38 17.35 -138.21
CA ILE A 283 -70.47 16.89 -139.08
C ILE A 283 -71.65 17.89 -139.06
N ALA A 284 -71.97 18.48 -137.90
CA ALA A 284 -73.02 19.48 -137.78
C ALA A 284 -72.71 20.77 -138.56
N ILE A 285 -71.45 21.21 -138.55
CA ILE A 285 -70.98 22.37 -139.34
C ILE A 285 -71.08 22.08 -140.86
N GLU A 286 -70.67 20.89 -141.30
CA GLU A 286 -70.79 20.47 -142.70
C GLU A 286 -72.27 20.41 -143.14
N LEU A 287 -73.16 19.93 -142.28
CA LEU A 287 -74.60 19.88 -142.54
C LEU A 287 -75.25 21.27 -142.60
N ALA A 288 -74.79 22.21 -141.77
CA ALA A 288 -75.22 23.61 -141.80
C ALA A 288 -74.76 24.34 -143.07
N ALA A 289 -73.53 24.09 -143.53
CA ALA A 289 -73.02 24.62 -144.79
C ALA A 289 -73.82 24.10 -146.00
N ALA A 290 -74.17 22.81 -146.03
CA ALA A 290 -74.99 22.21 -147.08
C ALA A 290 -76.42 22.80 -147.11
N ARG A 291 -77.02 23.08 -145.94
CA ARG A 291 -78.33 23.75 -145.84
C ARG A 291 -78.30 25.19 -146.35
N GLY A 292 -77.25 25.95 -146.02
CA GLY A 292 -77.09 27.33 -146.51
C GLY A 292 -76.97 27.40 -148.04
N GLN A 293 -76.35 26.41 -148.69
CA GLN A 293 -76.30 26.32 -150.15
C GLN A 293 -77.68 26.05 -150.78
N LEU A 294 -78.54 25.25 -150.13
CA LEU A 294 -79.89 24.94 -150.61
C LEU A 294 -80.87 26.13 -150.46
N GLU A 295 -80.77 26.91 -149.38
CA GLU A 295 -81.59 28.13 -149.22
C GLU A 295 -81.21 29.23 -150.24
N GLY A 296 -79.92 29.35 -150.58
CA GLY A 296 -79.46 30.25 -151.65
C GLY A 296 -80.07 29.91 -153.02
N LEU A 297 -80.21 28.63 -153.35
CA LEU A 297 -80.91 28.18 -154.56
C LEU A 297 -82.42 28.48 -154.51
N GLY A 298 -83.05 28.32 -153.35
CA GLY A 298 -84.49 28.58 -153.16
C GLY A 298 -84.88 30.06 -153.32
N THR A 299 -84.01 30.98 -152.90
CA THR A 299 -84.26 32.43 -153.05
C THR A 299 -84.10 32.91 -154.50
N ALA A 300 -83.16 32.34 -155.26
CA ALA A 300 -83.00 32.61 -156.69
C ALA A 300 -84.22 32.16 -157.51
N MET A 301 -84.86 31.05 -157.14
CA MET A 301 -86.06 30.53 -157.80
C MET A 301 -87.29 31.44 -157.60
N ARG A 302 -87.53 31.92 -156.38
CA ARG A 302 -88.66 32.83 -156.07
C ARG A 302 -88.54 34.20 -156.76
N SER A 303 -87.31 34.66 -157.01
CA SER A 303 -87.01 35.88 -157.79
C SER A 303 -87.28 35.72 -159.30
N LEU A 304 -87.26 34.49 -159.83
CA LEU A 304 -87.69 34.20 -161.20
C LEU A 304 -89.22 34.11 -161.30
N GLU A 305 -89.88 33.49 -160.33
CA GLU A 305 -91.35 33.41 -160.26
C GLU A 305 -92.02 34.79 -160.20
N THR A 306 -91.53 35.68 -159.33
CA THR A 306 -92.11 37.04 -159.18
C THR A 306 -91.98 37.91 -160.43
N ARG A 307 -90.98 37.67 -161.28
CA ARG A 307 -90.87 38.36 -162.59
C ARG A 307 -91.84 37.81 -163.63
N ALA A 308 -92.19 36.53 -163.56
CA ALA A 308 -93.16 35.90 -164.46
C ALA A 308 -94.60 36.36 -164.15
N THR A 309 -95.00 36.40 -162.88
CA THR A 309 -96.35 36.84 -162.46
C THR A 309 -96.62 38.31 -162.76
N THR A 310 -95.59 39.16 -162.72
CA THR A 310 -95.73 40.59 -163.02
C THR A 310 -95.92 40.85 -164.52
N ALA A 311 -95.42 39.98 -165.39
CA ALA A 311 -95.68 40.03 -166.83
C ALA A 311 -97.10 39.57 -167.19
N GLU A 312 -97.65 38.57 -166.49
CA GLU A 312 -99.02 38.07 -166.69
C GLU A 312 -100.10 39.08 -166.26
N SER A 313 -99.85 39.82 -165.17
CA SER A 313 -100.79 40.86 -164.70
C SER A 313 -100.93 42.04 -165.67
N ARG A 314 -99.90 42.31 -166.49
CA ARG A 314 -99.87 43.38 -167.49
C ARG A 314 -100.67 43.05 -168.78
N ILE A 315 -100.91 41.78 -169.05
CA ILE A 315 -101.70 41.28 -170.19
C ILE A 315 -103.18 41.16 -169.80
N SER A 316 -103.47 40.77 -168.55
CA SER A 316 -104.83 40.63 -168.03
C SER A 316 -105.58 41.97 -167.91
N ALA A 317 -104.87 43.08 -167.66
CA ALA A 317 -105.47 44.40 -167.56
C ALA A 317 -105.87 45.03 -168.92
N LEU A 318 -105.36 44.51 -170.05
CA LEU A 318 -105.69 44.98 -171.40
C LEU A 318 -106.87 44.22 -172.04
N LEU A 319 -107.27 43.07 -171.47
CA LEU A 319 -108.36 42.21 -171.99
C LEU A 319 -109.70 42.36 -171.25
N ALA A 320 -109.73 43.09 -170.13
CA ALA A 320 -110.96 43.52 -169.44
C ALA A 320 -111.46 44.89 -169.98
N GLU A 321 -111.35 45.05 -171.28
CA GLU A 321 -112.14 45.98 -172.09
C GLU A 321 -113.65 45.70 -171.87
N ARG A 322 -114.48 46.67 -172.24
CA ARG A 322 -115.71 46.43 -173.03
C ARG A 322 -117.10 46.27 -172.41
N MET A 323 -117.39 46.25 -171.11
CA MET A 323 -118.81 46.31 -170.64
C MET A 323 -119.09 47.01 -169.29
N SER A 324 -119.56 48.27 -169.38
CA SER A 324 -120.62 48.96 -168.58
C SER A 324 -120.56 49.13 -167.03
N PRO A 325 -121.28 50.11 -166.42
CA PRO A 325 -120.68 51.08 -165.48
C PRO A 325 -121.40 51.30 -164.12
N ALA A 326 -120.73 51.95 -163.15
CA ALA A 326 -121.17 53.21 -162.49
C ALA A 326 -120.42 53.55 -161.17
N THR A 327 -120.06 54.85 -161.06
CA THR A 327 -119.95 55.72 -159.85
C THR A 327 -118.70 55.71 -158.93
N PRO A 328 -118.39 56.84 -158.23
CA PRO A 328 -117.02 57.25 -157.89
C PRO A 328 -116.72 57.49 -156.38
N ARG A 329 -115.42 57.77 -156.13
CA ARG A 329 -114.82 58.82 -155.27
C ARG A 329 -114.12 58.46 -153.93
N LYS A 330 -112.91 59.06 -153.80
CA LYS A 330 -112.15 59.60 -152.62
C LYS A 330 -111.08 58.68 -151.97
N LYS A 331 -109.79 59.07 -152.05
CA LYS A 331 -108.94 59.85 -151.07
C LYS A 331 -108.65 59.03 -149.80
N LYS A 332 -107.46 58.97 -149.17
CA LYS A 332 -106.31 59.89 -149.04
C LYS A 332 -105.25 59.24 -148.11
N GLN A 333 -103.98 59.64 -148.27
CA GLN A 333 -102.95 59.91 -147.23
C GLN A 333 -102.38 58.81 -146.30
N GLY A 334 -101.04 58.82 -146.17
CA GLY A 334 -100.30 58.44 -144.95
C GLY A 334 -98.97 57.75 -145.26
N LYS A 335 -97.86 58.50 -145.35
CA LYS A 335 -96.81 58.67 -144.32
C LYS A 335 -95.81 57.50 -144.28
N GLN A 336 -94.58 57.77 -144.73
CA GLN A 336 -93.35 57.92 -143.92
C GLN A 336 -92.77 56.56 -143.51
N ARG A 337 -91.66 56.11 -144.09
CA ARG A 337 -90.26 56.58 -143.93
C ARG A 337 -89.61 56.08 -142.63
N ASP A 338 -88.33 55.76 -142.83
CA ASP A 338 -87.28 55.39 -141.88
C ASP A 338 -87.30 53.88 -141.50
N ALA A 339 -86.24 53.09 -141.67
CA ALA A 339 -84.94 53.24 -142.32
C ALA A 339 -84.40 51.83 -142.64
#